data_AF-A0A1F4U2I8-F1
#
_entry.id   AF-A0A1F4U2I8-F1
#
_cell.length_a   1.000
_cell.length_b   1.000
_cell.length_c   1.000
_cell.angle_alpha   90.00
_cell.angle_beta   90.00
_cell.angle_gamma   90.00
#
_symmetry.space_group_name_H-M   'P 1'
#
loop_
_entity.id
_entity.type
_entity.pdbx_description
1 polymer ?
#
loop_
_entity_poly.entity_id
_entity_poly.type
_entity_poly.pdbx_seq_one_letter_code
_entity_poly.pdbx_strand_id
1 'polypeptide(L)'
;MNVLMLLLLCTRLELFFLKDSPDLMVRITSEVKSDRVQLYYSFKGTDWDTMNLSANNNVFEARIKAPDKFKLIGAYFAYPDGVIDDNKGELYLHEISISPRMILPFSLSQLEVMVDQAKSKITKHTHVDEAVMLLDYVDEMLGELPYVENTMIELNRNIIRSNIENLRQILK
;
A
#
# COMPACT_ATOMS: atom_id res chain seq x y z
N MET A 1 -27.48 -13.26 -6.14
CA MET A 1 -26.33 -13.67 -6.97
C MET A 1 -25.34 -12.52 -6.90
N ASN A 2 -24.52 -12.50 -5.86
CA ASN A 2 -23.61 -11.39 -5.59
C ASN A 2 -22.36 -11.61 -6.43
N VAL A 3 -22.22 -10.78 -7.48
CA VAL A 3 -21.00 -10.68 -8.25
C VAL A 3 -19.97 -10.04 -7.33
N LEU A 4 -19.24 -10.88 -6.59
CA LEU A 4 -17.94 -10.49 -6.05
C LEU A 4 -17.05 -10.24 -7.27
N MET A 5 -16.80 -8.96 -7.57
CA MET A 5 -15.70 -8.56 -8.43
C MET A 5 -14.41 -8.98 -7.71
N LEU A 6 -14.00 -10.26 -7.89
CA LEU A 6 -12.60 -10.63 -7.81
C LEU A 6 -11.93 -9.97 -9.03
N LEU A 7 -11.59 -8.70 -8.90
CA LEU A 7 -10.36 -8.24 -9.54
C LEU A 7 -9.26 -9.02 -8.84
N LEU A 8 -8.94 -10.21 -9.38
CA LEU A 8 -7.67 -10.88 -9.14
C LEU A 8 -6.60 -9.94 -9.69
N LEU A 9 -6.28 -8.92 -8.91
CA LEU A 9 -5.00 -8.27 -8.98
C LEU A 9 -4.04 -9.36 -8.53
N CYS A 10 -3.44 -10.06 -9.50
CA CYS A 10 -2.35 -11.00 -9.26
C CYS A 10 -1.14 -10.18 -8.79
N THR A 11 -1.23 -9.57 -7.61
CA THR A 11 -0.11 -8.99 -6.90
C THR A 11 0.69 -10.15 -6.33
N ARG A 12 2.02 -10.05 -6.35
CA ARG A 12 2.87 -11.10 -5.75
C ARG A 12 2.63 -11.26 -4.25
N LEU A 13 2.05 -10.24 -3.62
CA LEU A 13 1.61 -10.24 -2.23
C LEU A 13 0.10 -9.96 -2.17
N GLU A 14 -0.65 -10.89 -1.61
CA GLU A 14 -2.10 -10.78 -1.37
C GLU A 14 -2.36 -10.70 0.15
N LEU A 15 -3.37 -9.94 0.55
CA LEU A 15 -3.82 -9.85 1.93
C LEU A 15 -5.29 -10.26 2.06
N PHE A 16 -5.61 -10.95 3.15
CA PHE A 16 -6.96 -11.42 3.45
C PHE A 16 -7.32 -11.13 4.91
N PHE A 17 -8.59 -10.80 5.14
CA PHE A 17 -9.15 -10.84 6.49
C PHE A 17 -9.34 -12.27 6.95
N LEU A 18 -8.94 -12.55 8.18
CA LEU A 18 -9.30 -13.80 8.82
C LEU A 18 -10.71 -13.71 9.41
N LYS A 19 -11.44 -14.83 9.33
CA LYS A 19 -12.75 -14.95 9.97
C LYS A 19 -12.54 -14.85 11.48
N ASP A 20 -13.36 -14.03 12.14
CA ASP A 20 -13.39 -13.86 13.61
C ASP A 20 -12.03 -13.44 14.24
N SER A 21 -11.16 -12.78 13.47
CA SER A 21 -9.84 -12.32 13.92
C SER A 21 -9.52 -10.92 13.38
N PRO A 22 -8.87 -10.04 14.17
CA PRO A 22 -8.38 -8.74 13.69
C PRO A 22 -7.11 -8.87 12.83
N ASP A 23 -6.41 -10.01 12.95
CA ASP A 23 -5.20 -10.30 12.20
C ASP A 23 -5.46 -10.49 10.70
N LEU A 24 -4.42 -10.22 9.90
CA LEU A 24 -4.42 -10.40 8.46
C LEU A 24 -3.70 -11.69 8.08
N MET A 25 -4.17 -12.36 7.04
CA MET A 25 -3.40 -13.39 6.35
C MET A 25 -2.68 -12.75 5.17
N VAL A 26 -1.37 -12.98 5.08
CA VAL A 26 -0.58 -12.65 3.90
C VAL A 26 -0.31 -13.90 3.11
N ARG A 27 -0.42 -13.80 1.79
CA ARG A 27 0.00 -14.81 0.85
C ARG A 27 1.00 -14.20 -0.12
N ILE A 28 2.13 -14.86 -0.31
CA ILE A 28 3.13 -14.48 -1.30
C ILE A 28 3.20 -15.57 -2.36
N THR A 29 2.97 -15.17 -3.61
CA THR A 29 3.21 -16.01 -4.79
C THR A 29 4.51 -15.55 -5.44
N SER A 30 5.47 -16.47 -5.55
CA SER A 30 6.78 -16.17 -6.11
C SER A 30 7.03 -16.95 -7.40
N GLU A 31 7.65 -16.27 -8.37
CA GLU A 31 8.25 -16.91 -9.55
C GLU A 31 9.64 -17.49 -9.24
N VAL A 32 10.29 -17.01 -8.17
CA VAL A 32 11.58 -17.49 -7.70
C VAL A 32 11.36 -18.82 -6.99
N LYS A 33 12.06 -19.87 -7.46
CA LYS A 33 12.05 -21.18 -6.79
C LYS A 33 12.85 -21.09 -5.49
N SER A 34 12.15 -20.81 -4.40
CA SER A 34 12.71 -20.83 -3.05
C SER A 34 11.81 -21.63 -2.12
N ASP A 35 12.40 -22.30 -1.13
CA ASP A 35 11.68 -22.96 -0.04
C ASP A 35 11.41 -22.00 1.12
N ARG A 36 12.06 -20.83 1.14
CA ARG A 36 11.97 -19.82 2.20
C ARG A 36 11.93 -18.41 1.64
N VAL A 37 11.25 -17.52 2.35
CA VAL A 37 11.28 -16.09 2.11
C VAL A 37 11.19 -15.35 3.44
N GLN A 38 11.87 -14.21 3.55
CA GLN A 38 11.70 -13.31 4.68
C GLN A 38 10.79 -12.16 4.26
N LEU A 39 9.62 -12.08 4.88
CA LEU A 39 8.70 -10.97 4.73
C LEU A 39 9.09 -9.84 5.67
N TYR A 40 9.11 -8.61 5.16
CA TYR A 40 9.26 -7.38 5.91
C TYR A 40 7.98 -6.58 5.75
N TYR A 41 7.43 -6.07 6.85
CA TYR A 41 6.18 -5.31 6.81
C TYR A 41 6.13 -4.25 7.91
N SER A 42 5.32 -3.23 7.71
CA SER A 42 5.10 -2.16 8.69
C SER A 42 3.70 -1.55 8.52
N PHE A 43 3.12 -1.13 9.65
CA PHE A 43 1.97 -0.24 9.71
C PHE A 43 2.46 1.16 10.07
N LYS A 44 1.68 2.21 9.76
CA LYS A 44 2.06 3.56 10.17
C LYS A 44 2.32 3.64 11.67
N GLY A 45 3.45 4.25 12.04
CA GLY A 45 3.79 4.50 13.44
C GLY A 45 4.23 3.25 14.20
N THR A 46 4.46 2.13 13.51
CA THR A 46 5.10 0.95 14.06
C THR A 46 6.48 0.77 13.43
N ASP A 47 7.38 0.14 14.17
CA ASP A 47 8.65 -0.33 13.60
C ASP A 47 8.39 -1.36 12.48
N TRP A 48 9.38 -1.52 11.61
CA TRP A 48 9.39 -2.60 10.62
C TRP A 48 9.57 -3.94 11.32
N ASP A 49 8.66 -4.88 11.07
CA ASP A 49 8.71 -6.24 11.60
C ASP A 49 9.02 -7.23 10.48
N THR A 50 9.48 -8.43 10.86
CA THR A 50 9.92 -9.47 9.93
C THR A 50 9.39 -10.84 10.29
N MET A 51 9.11 -11.66 9.26
CA MET A 51 8.74 -13.06 9.43
C MET A 51 9.45 -13.95 8.42
N ASN A 52 9.97 -15.07 8.89
CA ASN A 52 10.50 -16.12 8.03
C ASN A 52 9.36 -17.08 7.65
N LEU A 53 9.10 -17.19 6.35
CA LEU A 53 8.05 -18.03 5.78
C LEU A 53 8.69 -19.21 5.06
N SER A 54 8.07 -20.38 5.20
CA SER A 54 8.43 -21.59 4.44
C SER A 54 7.36 -21.87 3.40
N ALA A 55 7.77 -22.32 2.22
CA ALA A 55 6.85 -22.61 1.13
C ALA A 55 6.01 -23.86 1.46
N ASN A 56 4.72 -23.78 1.16
CA ASN A 56 3.84 -24.93 1.07
C ASN A 56 3.20 -24.92 -0.33
N ASN A 57 3.55 -25.90 -1.17
CA ASN A 57 3.09 -25.98 -2.57
C ASN A 57 3.36 -24.68 -3.39
N ASN A 58 4.57 -24.12 -3.28
CA ASN A 58 4.99 -22.86 -3.94
C ASN A 58 4.26 -21.59 -3.49
N VAL A 59 3.56 -21.64 -2.36
CA VAL A 59 2.89 -20.50 -1.75
C VAL A 59 3.47 -20.28 -0.36
N PHE A 60 3.74 -19.02 -0.01
CA PHE A 60 4.13 -18.64 1.35
C PHE A 60 2.93 -17.98 2.02
N GLU A 61 2.53 -18.47 3.19
CA GLU A 61 1.41 -17.90 3.95
C GLU A 61 1.82 -17.62 5.38
N ALA A 62 1.33 -16.51 5.93
CA ALA A 62 1.50 -16.19 7.34
C ALA A 62 0.36 -15.33 7.88
N ARG A 63 0.20 -15.38 9.20
CA ARG A 63 -0.66 -14.46 9.93
C ARG A 63 0.15 -13.26 10.40
N ILE A 64 -0.23 -12.08 9.96
CA ILE A 64 0.27 -10.80 10.45
C ILE A 64 -0.63 -10.32 11.58
N LYS A 65 -0.03 -10.04 12.75
CA LYS A 65 -0.75 -9.39 13.84
C LYS A 65 -0.97 -7.93 13.50
N ALA A 66 -2.23 -7.53 13.40
CA ALA A 66 -2.57 -6.15 13.10
C ALA A 66 -2.82 -5.36 14.40
N PRO A 67 -2.41 -4.08 14.47
CA PRO A 67 -2.74 -3.23 15.62
C PRO A 67 -4.25 -2.91 15.65
N ASP A 68 -4.74 -2.35 16.75
CA ASP A 68 -6.19 -2.03 16.90
C ASP A 68 -6.68 -0.99 15.89
N LYS A 69 -5.79 -0.09 15.45
CA LYS A 69 -6.06 0.94 14.47
C LYS A 69 -4.92 0.99 13.46
N PHE A 70 -5.27 0.77 12.21
CA PHE A 70 -4.40 0.93 11.06
C PHE A 70 -5.26 1.23 9.84
N LYS A 71 -4.67 1.96 8.90
CA LYS A 71 -5.26 2.20 7.59
C LYS A 71 -4.43 1.60 6.48
N LEU A 72 -3.09 1.62 6.61
CA LEU A 72 -2.17 1.14 5.59
C LEU A 72 -1.21 0.09 6.14
N ILE A 73 -0.82 -0.84 5.26
CA ILE A 73 0.33 -1.71 5.45
C ILE A 73 1.23 -1.63 4.21
N GLY A 74 2.53 -1.55 4.45
CA GLY A 74 3.56 -1.68 3.44
C GLY A 74 4.37 -2.93 3.68
N ALA A 75 4.73 -3.62 2.61
CA ALA A 75 5.50 -4.85 2.69
C ALA A 75 6.48 -5.02 1.52
N TYR A 76 7.55 -5.75 1.77
CA TYR A 76 8.46 -6.30 0.76
C TYR A 76 9.00 -7.63 1.25
N PHE A 77 9.65 -8.41 0.39
CA PHE A 77 10.21 -9.68 0.82
C PHE A 77 11.56 -9.97 0.19
N ALA A 78 12.40 -10.70 0.91
CA ALA A 78 13.75 -11.05 0.50
C ALA A 78 13.93 -12.58 0.49
N TYR A 79 14.67 -13.06 -0.50
CA TYR A 79 15.04 -14.46 -0.63
C TYR A 79 16.40 -14.74 0.00
N PRO A 80 16.71 -16.01 0.36
CA PRO A 80 17.99 -16.37 0.98
C PRO A 80 19.23 -16.05 0.13
N ASP A 81 19.08 -15.94 -1.18
CA ASP A 81 20.15 -15.57 -2.14
C ASP A 81 20.42 -14.06 -2.19
N GLY A 82 19.69 -13.27 -1.41
CA GLY A 82 19.81 -11.82 -1.34
C GLY A 82 18.96 -11.07 -2.36
N VAL A 83 18.18 -11.76 -3.19
CA VAL A 83 17.21 -11.10 -4.08
C VAL A 83 16.12 -10.46 -3.23
N ILE A 84 15.86 -9.17 -3.45
CA ILE A 84 14.78 -8.42 -2.82
C ILE A 84 13.67 -8.22 -3.86
N ASP A 85 12.45 -8.52 -3.47
CA ASP A 85 11.23 -8.19 -4.21
C ASP A 85 10.49 -7.10 -3.41
N ASP A 86 10.77 -5.87 -3.80
CA ASP A 86 10.25 -4.63 -3.22
C ASP A 86 9.29 -3.90 -4.18
N ASN A 87 8.70 -4.64 -5.12
CA ASN A 87 7.84 -4.08 -6.16
C ASN A 87 8.55 -2.97 -6.97
N LYS A 88 9.80 -3.22 -7.38
CA LYS A 88 10.65 -2.25 -8.12
C LYS A 88 10.97 -0.98 -7.33
N GLY A 89 11.15 -1.14 -6.02
CA GLY A 89 11.52 -0.06 -5.12
C GLY A 89 10.35 0.76 -4.56
N GLU A 90 9.09 0.30 -4.69
CA GLU A 90 7.89 1.04 -4.24
C GLU A 90 7.14 0.42 -3.05
N LEU A 91 7.52 -0.77 -2.58
CA LEU A 91 6.76 -1.63 -1.66
C LEU A 91 5.44 -2.13 -2.26
N TYR A 92 4.93 -3.21 -1.67
CA TYR A 92 3.55 -3.64 -1.79
C TYR A 92 2.71 -2.88 -0.76
N LEU A 93 1.86 -1.96 -1.24
CA LEU A 93 1.03 -1.12 -0.39
C LEU A 93 -0.44 -1.56 -0.46
N HIS A 94 -1.09 -1.63 0.69
CA HIS A 94 -2.51 -1.94 0.79
C HIS A 94 -3.21 -0.97 1.75
N GLU A 95 -4.32 -0.41 1.30
CA GLU A 95 -5.29 0.25 2.16
C GLU A 95 -6.23 -0.80 2.77
N ILE A 96 -6.52 -0.65 4.06
CA ILE A 96 -7.31 -1.57 4.83
C ILE A 96 -8.36 -0.78 5.61
N SER A 97 -9.62 -1.15 5.41
CA SER A 97 -10.75 -0.70 6.22
C SER A 97 -11.37 -1.89 6.92
N ILE A 98 -11.61 -1.78 8.23
CA ILE A 98 -12.24 -2.85 9.03
C ILE A 98 -13.77 -2.79 8.90
N SER A 99 -14.33 -1.61 8.64
CA SER A 99 -15.78 -1.39 8.57
C SER A 99 -16.15 -0.28 7.56
N PRO A 100 -16.61 -0.64 6.34
CA PRO A 100 -16.75 -1.99 5.82
C PRO A 100 -15.40 -2.67 5.62
N ARG A 101 -15.36 -4.01 5.72
CA ARG A 101 -14.15 -4.79 5.45
C ARG A 101 -13.71 -4.60 4.00
N MET A 102 -12.57 -3.95 3.80
CA MET A 102 -11.98 -3.68 2.49
C MET A 102 -10.46 -3.82 2.57
N ILE A 103 -9.88 -4.43 1.55
CA ILE A 103 -8.44 -4.44 1.28
C ILE A 103 -8.27 -3.96 -0.16
N LEU A 104 -7.56 -2.86 -0.34
CA LEU A 104 -7.35 -2.25 -1.65
C LEU A 104 -5.84 -2.10 -1.88
N PRO A 105 -5.22 -2.88 -2.78
CA PRO A 105 -3.84 -2.63 -3.18
C PRO A 105 -3.76 -1.30 -3.93
N PHE A 106 -2.69 -0.54 -3.71
CA PHE A 106 -2.44 0.69 -4.45
C PHE A 106 -0.94 0.93 -4.69
N SER A 107 -0.61 1.93 -5.50
CA SER A 107 0.76 2.39 -5.74
C SER A 107 0.90 3.91 -5.56
N LEU A 108 2.13 4.38 -5.34
CA LEU A 108 2.42 5.82 -5.32
C LEU A 108 2.05 6.49 -6.66
N SER A 109 2.30 5.80 -7.78
CA SER A 109 1.89 6.26 -9.11
C SER A 109 0.37 6.45 -9.26
N GLN A 110 -0.46 5.65 -8.59
CA GLN A 110 -1.90 5.89 -8.57
C GLN A 110 -2.27 7.14 -7.77
N LEU A 111 -1.58 7.40 -6.65
CA LEU A 111 -1.75 8.64 -5.89
C LEU A 111 -1.33 9.87 -6.69
N GLU A 112 -0.24 9.79 -7.47
CA GLU A 112 0.17 10.83 -8.41
C GLU A 112 -0.89 11.14 -9.45
N VAL A 113 -1.49 10.10 -10.05
CA VAL A 113 -2.60 10.27 -11.01
C VAL A 113 -3.78 11.00 -10.37
N MET A 114 -4.10 10.73 -9.10
CA MET A 114 -5.16 11.46 -8.37
C MET A 114 -4.81 12.94 -8.18
N VAL A 115 -3.54 13.26 -7.88
CA VAL A 115 -3.05 14.64 -7.79
C VAL A 115 -3.13 15.36 -9.14
N ASP A 116 -2.78 14.69 -10.24
CA ASP A 116 -2.88 15.24 -11.59
C ASP A 116 -4.34 15.49 -12.01
N GLN A 117 -5.26 14.59 -11.62
CA GLN A 117 -6.70 14.80 -11.81
C GLN A 117 -7.18 16.02 -11.04
N ALA A 118 -6.78 16.17 -9.77
CA ALA A 118 -7.10 17.34 -8.97
C ALA A 118 -6.55 18.63 -9.60
N LYS A 119 -5.28 18.63 -10.03
CA LYS A 119 -4.65 19.76 -10.74
C LYS A 119 -5.43 20.17 -11.99
N SER A 120 -5.88 19.20 -12.78
CA SER A 120 -6.68 19.44 -13.99
C SER A 120 -8.01 20.13 -13.65
N LYS A 121 -8.71 19.63 -12.62
CA LYS A 121 -9.99 20.16 -12.14
C LYS A 121 -9.85 21.59 -11.60
N ILE A 122 -8.81 21.86 -10.80
CA ILE A 122 -8.50 23.19 -10.25
C ILE A 122 -8.20 24.17 -11.38
N THR A 123 -7.29 23.83 -12.28
CA THR A 123 -6.86 24.72 -13.37
C THR A 123 -8.02 25.07 -14.30
N LYS A 124 -8.90 24.10 -14.58
CA LYS A 124 -10.10 24.29 -15.42
C LYS A 124 -11.28 24.91 -14.68
N HIS A 125 -11.19 25.09 -13.36
CA HIS A 125 -12.29 25.58 -12.51
C HIS A 125 -13.56 24.70 -12.62
N THR A 126 -13.39 23.39 -12.68
CA THR A 126 -14.46 22.39 -12.81
C THR A 126 -14.40 21.40 -11.67
N HIS A 127 -15.50 21.19 -10.94
CA HIS A 127 -15.56 20.23 -9.81
C HIS A 127 -14.42 20.45 -8.80
N VAL A 128 -14.23 21.70 -8.37
CA VAL A 128 -13.13 22.09 -7.48
C VAL A 128 -13.25 21.44 -6.10
N ASP A 129 -14.46 21.23 -5.63
CA ASP A 129 -14.79 20.46 -4.42
C ASP A 129 -14.28 19.02 -4.49
N GLU A 130 -14.50 18.34 -5.62
CA GLU A 130 -13.95 17.00 -5.86
C GLU A 130 -12.41 17.01 -5.89
N ALA A 131 -11.81 18.06 -6.47
CA ALA A 131 -10.36 18.22 -6.46
C ALA A 131 -9.80 18.36 -5.04
N VAL A 132 -10.46 19.14 -4.18
CA VAL A 132 -10.08 19.26 -2.76
C VAL A 132 -10.17 17.92 -2.06
N MET A 133 -11.27 17.17 -2.25
CA MET A 133 -11.43 15.84 -1.66
C MET A 133 -10.32 14.86 -2.10
N LEU A 134 -9.93 14.90 -3.38
CA LEU A 134 -8.82 14.08 -3.90
C LEU A 134 -7.50 14.45 -3.22
N LEU A 135 -7.19 15.74 -3.10
CA LEU A 135 -5.96 16.19 -2.45
C LEU A 135 -5.92 15.81 -0.96
N ASP A 136 -7.04 15.92 -0.26
CA ASP A 136 -7.15 15.55 1.16
C ASP A 136 -6.97 14.05 1.36
N TYR A 137 -7.62 13.23 0.53
CA TYR A 137 -7.44 11.78 0.55
C TYR A 137 -5.98 11.40 0.30
N VAL A 138 -5.34 11.96 -0.74
CA VAL A 138 -3.94 11.62 -1.05
C VAL A 138 -3.00 12.06 0.07
N ASP A 139 -3.15 13.27 0.62
CA ASP A 139 -2.29 13.74 1.71
C ASP A 139 -2.45 12.88 2.98
N GLU A 140 -3.67 12.44 3.29
CA GLU A 140 -3.92 11.49 4.38
C GLU A 140 -3.19 10.16 4.13
N MET A 141 -3.33 9.58 2.93
CA MET A 141 -2.68 8.32 2.55
C MET A 141 -1.15 8.42 2.63
N LEU A 142 -0.56 9.50 2.13
CA LEU A 142 0.88 9.76 2.23
C LEU A 142 1.30 9.98 3.69
N GLY A 143 0.45 10.60 4.50
CA GLY A 143 0.66 10.73 5.93
C GLY A 143 0.73 9.38 6.64
N GLU A 144 -0.06 8.40 6.20
CA GLU A 144 -0.14 7.04 6.76
C GLU A 144 0.88 6.05 6.17
N LEU A 145 1.62 6.44 5.13
CA LEU A 145 2.47 5.50 4.40
C LEU A 145 3.70 5.08 5.23
N PRO A 146 3.93 3.78 5.48
CA PRO A 146 5.19 3.31 6.03
C PRO A 146 6.28 3.42 4.97
N TYR A 147 7.43 3.97 5.35
CA TYR A 147 8.58 4.09 4.47
C TYR A 147 9.87 3.74 5.21
N VAL A 148 10.93 3.55 4.45
CA VAL A 148 12.29 3.42 4.96
C VAL A 148 13.01 4.73 4.66
N GLU A 149 13.68 5.30 5.65
CA GLU A 149 14.42 6.56 5.47
C GLU A 149 15.51 6.42 4.39
N ASN A 150 15.73 7.50 3.63
CA ASN A 150 16.70 7.58 2.54
C ASN A 150 16.43 6.62 1.38
N THR A 151 15.16 6.26 1.15
CA THR A 151 14.74 5.43 0.00
C THR A 151 13.97 6.23 -1.05
N MET A 152 13.84 5.64 -2.23
CA MET A 152 13.08 6.24 -3.35
C MET A 152 11.60 6.48 -2.97
N ILE A 153 11.02 5.63 -2.13
CA ILE A 153 9.64 5.79 -1.65
C ILE A 153 9.48 7.05 -0.82
N GLU A 154 10.41 7.33 0.09
CA GLU A 154 10.38 8.56 0.87
C GLU A 154 10.49 9.78 -0.04
N LEU A 155 11.41 9.74 -1.01
CA LEU A 155 11.59 10.81 -1.98
C LEU A 155 10.30 11.06 -2.79
N ASN A 156 9.73 10.01 -3.39
CA ASN A 156 8.52 10.08 -4.19
C ASN A 156 7.33 10.59 -3.36
N ARG A 157 7.15 10.04 -2.15
CA ARG A 157 6.15 10.53 -1.19
C ARG A 157 6.29 12.04 -0.96
N ASN A 158 7.50 12.53 -0.69
CA ASN A 158 7.74 13.94 -0.41
C ASN A 158 7.50 14.82 -1.64
N ILE A 159 7.84 14.35 -2.84
CA ILE A 159 7.52 15.03 -4.11
C ILE A 159 6.01 15.20 -4.27
N ILE A 160 5.24 14.12 -4.04
CA ILE A 160 3.77 14.16 -4.17
C ILE A 160 3.18 15.15 -3.16
N ARG A 161 3.64 15.12 -1.90
CA ARG A 161 3.18 16.07 -0.87
C ARG A 161 3.48 17.52 -1.22
N SER A 162 4.68 17.81 -1.74
CA SER A 162 5.03 19.15 -2.22
C SER A 162 4.10 19.62 -3.35
N ASN A 163 3.75 18.73 -4.28
CA ASN A 163 2.79 19.04 -5.34
C ASN A 163 1.39 19.36 -4.79
N ILE A 164 0.92 18.62 -3.78
CA ILE A 164 -0.36 18.90 -3.10
C ILE A 164 -0.34 20.28 -2.43
N GLU A 165 0.73 20.63 -1.73
CA GLU A 165 0.88 21.92 -1.08
C GLU A 165 0.83 23.08 -2.08
N ASN A 166 1.52 22.94 -3.22
CA ASN A 166 1.50 23.92 -4.31
C ASN A 166 0.08 24.11 -4.87
N LEU A 167 -0.67 23.03 -5.08
CA LEU A 167 -2.05 23.10 -5.56
C LEU A 167 -2.98 23.75 -4.53
N ARG A 168 -2.79 23.46 -3.24
CA ARG A 168 -3.56 24.11 -2.15
C ARG A 168 -3.29 25.61 -2.05
N GLN A 169 -2.11 26.09 -2.45
CA GLN A 169 -1.83 27.53 -2.50
C GLN A 169 -2.62 28.24 -3.62
N ILE A 170 -2.88 27.57 -4.74
CA ILE A 170 -3.68 28.12 -5.86
C ILE A 170 -5.16 28.28 -5.46
N LEU A 171 -5.62 27.47 -4.51
CA LEU A 171 -7.00 27.49 -4.02
C LEU A 171 -7.27 28.58 -2.96
N LYS A 172 -6.24 29.26 -2.46
CA LYS A 172 -6.35 30.36 -1.49
C LYS A 172 -6.51 31.70 -2.19
#